data_AF-A0A832HAY7-F1
#
_entry.id   AF-A0A832HAY7-F1
#
_cell.length_a   1.000
_cell.length_b   1.000
_cell.length_c   1.000
_cell.angle_alpha   90.00
_cell.angle_beta   90.00
_cell.angle_gamma   90.00
#
_symmetry.space_group_name_H-M   'P 1'
#
loop_
_entity.id
_entity.type
_entity.pdbx_description
1 polymer ?
#
loop_
_entity_poly.entity_id
_entity_poly.type
_entity_poly.pdbx_seq_one_letter_code
_entity_poly.pdbx_strand_id
1 'polypeptide(L)'
;MKKKTTERAPVLDQDGYEHEPSEINGSPLPDWNSLSRRPKLTLDEAQASSRGGRRAGAGRKPTGKIRKQVKLSPATVHRLTSYAKHRKLNFSEALEHIVTNSSMA
;
A
#
# COMPACT_ATOMS: atom_id res chain seq x y z
N MET A 1 -33.95 14.84 -25.77
CA MET A 1 -33.24 15.70 -26.75
C MET A 1 -31.81 15.88 -26.27
N LYS A 2 -30.80 15.39 -27.00
CA LYS A 2 -29.38 15.57 -26.61
C LYS A 2 -28.95 16.99 -27.03
N LYS A 3 -28.50 17.82 -26.07
CA LYS A 3 -27.96 19.16 -26.37
C LYS A 3 -26.62 18.96 -27.10
N LYS A 4 -26.46 19.51 -28.30
CA LYS A 4 -25.16 19.57 -28.99
C LYS A 4 -24.27 20.54 -28.21
N THR A 5 -23.16 20.06 -27.67
CA THR A 5 -22.11 20.92 -27.13
C THR A 5 -21.52 21.69 -28.30
N THR A 6 -21.74 23.00 -28.34
CA THR A 6 -21.07 23.87 -29.30
C THR A 6 -19.68 24.11 -28.72
N GLU A 7 -18.68 23.42 -29.23
CA GLU A 7 -17.28 23.64 -28.86
C GLU A 7 -16.93 25.08 -29.30
N ARG A 8 -16.73 25.98 -28.32
CA ARG A 8 -16.32 27.36 -28.59
C ARG A 8 -14.83 27.37 -28.93
N ALA A 9 -14.44 28.20 -29.89
CA ALA A 9 -13.04 28.38 -30.27
C ALA A 9 -12.22 28.93 -29.06
N PRO A 10 -10.95 28.52 -28.92
CA PRO A 10 -10.09 28.98 -27.84
C PRO A 10 -9.87 30.50 -27.91
N VAL A 11 -9.94 31.17 -26.76
CA VAL A 11 -9.62 32.59 -26.64
C VAL A 11 -8.13 32.69 -26.30
N LEU A 12 -7.34 33.20 -27.26
CA LEU A 12 -5.90 33.41 -27.11
C LEU A 12 -5.62 34.81 -26.57
N ASP A 13 -4.57 34.95 -25.77
CA ASP A 13 -4.06 36.24 -25.31
C ASP A 13 -3.22 36.95 -26.38
N GLN A 14 -2.68 38.12 -26.03
CA GLN A 14 -1.88 38.95 -26.95
C GLN A 14 -0.56 38.27 -27.37
N ASP A 15 -0.10 37.30 -26.58
CA ASP A 15 1.12 36.53 -26.81
C ASP A 15 0.85 35.19 -27.51
N GLY A 16 -0.42 34.92 -27.86
CA GLY A 16 -0.86 33.72 -28.58
C GLY A 16 -1.03 32.48 -27.71
N TYR A 17 -1.00 32.62 -26.38
CA TYR A 17 -1.24 31.53 -25.44
C TYR A 17 -2.73 31.41 -25.10
N GLU A 18 -3.20 30.18 -24.93
CA GLU A 18 -4.54 29.91 -24.43
C GLU A 18 -4.64 30.38 -22.97
N HIS A 19 -5.50 31.36 -22.71
CA HIS A 19 -5.79 31.79 -21.35
C HIS A 19 -6.57 30.68 -20.64
N GLU A 20 -6.24 30.39 -19.37
CA GLU A 20 -6.83 29.26 -18.65
C GLU A 20 -8.37 29.26 -18.76
N PRO A 21 -8.97 28.12 -19.15
CA PRO A 21 -10.40 28.06 -19.34
C PRO A 21 -11.08 28.25 -17.98
N SER A 22 -11.83 29.34 -17.80
CA SER A 22 -12.60 29.60 -16.58
C SER A 22 -13.69 28.54 -16.30
N GLU A 23 -13.96 27.68 -17.28
CA GLU A 23 -14.97 26.63 -17.25
C GLU A 23 -14.43 25.33 -17.88
N ILE A 24 -14.77 24.18 -17.30
CA ILE A 24 -14.58 22.86 -17.90
C ILE A 24 -15.95 22.31 -18.27
N ASN A 25 -16.18 22.04 -19.57
CA ASN A 25 -17.44 21.47 -20.08
C ASN A 25 -18.72 22.27 -19.73
N GLY A 26 -18.63 23.60 -19.68
CA GLY A 26 -19.74 24.48 -19.32
C GLY A 26 -20.07 24.53 -17.83
N SER A 27 -19.22 23.92 -16.99
CA SER A 27 -19.24 24.08 -15.54
C SER A 27 -18.06 24.95 -15.11
N PRO A 28 -18.24 25.91 -14.18
CA PRO A 28 -17.15 26.73 -13.68
C PRO A 28 -16.06 25.86 -13.05
N LEU A 29 -14.80 26.30 -13.17
CA LEU A 29 -13.68 25.66 -12.48
C LEU A 29 -13.98 25.57 -10.96
N PRO A 30 -13.61 24.45 -10.31
CA PRO A 30 -13.75 24.35 -8.86
C PRO A 30 -12.89 25.42 -8.17
N ASP A 31 -13.44 26.09 -7.17
CA ASP A 31 -12.67 27.00 -6.33
C ASP A 31 -11.64 26.21 -5.52
N TRP A 32 -10.37 26.26 -5.94
CA TRP A 32 -9.28 25.52 -5.29
C TRP A 32 -9.05 25.97 -3.83
N ASN A 33 -9.41 27.20 -3.46
CA ASN A 33 -9.35 27.67 -2.07
C ASN A 33 -10.44 27.05 -1.17
N SER A 34 -11.49 26.46 -1.76
CA SER A 34 -12.51 25.72 -1.03
C SER A 34 -12.10 24.27 -0.71
N LEU A 35 -11.19 23.67 -1.49
CA LEU A 35 -10.72 22.29 -1.35
C LEU A 35 -9.65 22.09 -0.27
N SER A 36 -8.90 23.14 0.07
CA SER A 36 -7.97 23.13 1.21
C SER A 36 -8.69 23.15 2.57
N ARG A 37 -9.98 23.49 2.58
CA ARG A 37 -10.91 23.19 3.69
C ARG A 37 -11.45 21.78 3.53
N ARG A 38 -10.59 20.78 3.70
CA ARG A 38 -11.07 19.40 3.90
C ARG A 38 -12.16 19.46 4.97
N PRO A 39 -13.38 18.94 4.72
CA PRO A 39 -14.33 18.78 5.82
C PRO A 39 -13.61 17.94 6.88
N LYS A 40 -13.64 18.38 8.14
CA LYS A 40 -13.28 17.52 9.27
C LYS A 40 -14.25 16.34 9.19
N LEU A 41 -13.83 15.27 8.51
CA LEU A 41 -14.53 14.00 8.55
C LEU A 41 -14.74 13.70 10.03
N THR A 42 -15.98 13.43 10.40
CA THR A 42 -16.23 12.90 11.74
C THR A 42 -15.45 11.60 11.89
N LEU A 43 -15.12 11.20 13.11
CA LEU A 43 -14.31 10.00 13.36
C LEU A 43 -14.86 8.77 12.61
N ASP A 44 -16.18 8.71 12.45
CA ASP A 44 -16.92 7.68 11.73
C ASP A 44 -16.72 7.72 10.20
N GLU A 45 -16.63 8.90 9.59
CA GLU A 45 -16.39 9.06 8.15
C GLU A 45 -14.90 8.87 7.78
N ALA A 46 -13.99 9.27 8.66
CA ALA A 46 -12.57 8.97 8.53
C ALA A 46 -12.33 7.45 8.54
N GLN A 47 -13.07 6.73 9.38
CA GLN A 47 -13.06 5.27 9.45
C GLN A 47 -13.62 4.62 8.17
N ALA A 48 -14.61 5.24 7.51
CA ALA A 48 -15.13 4.79 6.21
C ALA A 48 -14.18 5.06 5.02
N SER A 49 -13.31 6.07 5.12
CA SER A 49 -12.26 6.36 4.11
C SER A 49 -11.04 5.43 4.22
N SER A 50 -10.87 4.74 5.36
CA SER A 50 -9.95 3.62 5.52
C SER A 50 -10.50 2.37 4.81
N ARG A 51 -10.65 2.44 3.48
CA ARG A 51 -10.94 1.27 2.63
C ARG A 51 -9.75 0.32 2.49
N GLY A 52 -8.77 0.41 3.39
CA GLY A 52 -7.87 -0.70 3.69
C GLY A 52 -8.68 -1.81 4.37
N GLY A 53 -9.42 -2.57 3.58
CA GLY A 53 -10.27 -3.65 4.06
C GLY A 53 -9.50 -4.57 5.01
N ARG A 54 -10.18 -5.01 6.07
CA ARG A 54 -9.70 -5.97 7.08
C ARG A 54 -9.32 -7.29 6.39
N ARG A 55 -8.15 -7.33 5.76
CA ARG A 55 -7.57 -8.55 5.18
C ARG A 55 -7.27 -9.52 6.32
N ALA A 56 -7.36 -10.82 6.07
CA ALA A 56 -6.92 -11.82 7.04
C ALA A 56 -5.45 -11.53 7.43
N GLY A 57 -5.22 -11.13 8.68
CA GLY A 57 -3.90 -10.73 9.19
C GLY A 57 -3.65 -9.23 9.34
N ALA A 58 -4.55 -8.35 8.88
CA ALA A 58 -4.47 -6.92 9.16
C ALA A 58 -4.67 -6.65 10.66
N GLY A 59 -3.75 -5.91 11.29
CA GLY A 59 -3.78 -5.61 12.73
C GLY A 59 -3.31 -6.74 13.65
N ARG A 60 -2.74 -7.83 13.12
CA ARG A 60 -2.08 -8.83 13.98
C ARG A 60 -0.89 -8.17 14.69
N LYS A 61 -0.83 -8.30 16.01
CA LYS A 61 0.35 -7.86 16.80
C LYS A 61 1.61 -8.52 16.21
N PRO A 62 2.71 -7.78 16.05
CA PRO A 62 3.96 -8.36 15.54
C PRO A 62 4.36 -9.51 16.47
N THR A 63 4.64 -10.68 15.90
CA THR A 63 4.95 -11.91 16.66
C THR A 63 6.31 -11.87 17.36
N GLY A 64 6.98 -10.71 17.42
CA GLY A 64 8.36 -10.55 17.88
C GLY A 64 9.41 -11.20 16.97
N LYS A 65 9.01 -11.95 15.94
CA LYS A 65 9.91 -12.65 15.02
C LYS A 65 10.17 -11.83 13.76
N ILE A 66 11.45 -11.62 13.43
CA ILE A 66 11.87 -10.96 12.20
C ILE A 66 11.98 -12.00 11.09
N ARG A 67 11.27 -11.78 9.97
CA ARG A 67 11.40 -12.64 8.80
C ARG A 67 12.72 -12.35 8.09
N LYS A 68 13.55 -13.39 7.90
CA LYS A 68 14.81 -13.29 7.16
C LYS A 68 14.84 -14.35 6.06
N GLN A 69 15.46 -14.00 4.94
CA GLN A 69 15.76 -14.93 3.86
C GLN A 69 17.23 -15.37 3.96
N VAL A 70 17.47 -16.66 3.86
CA VAL A 70 18.82 -17.25 4.00
C VAL A 70 19.08 -18.16 2.80
N LYS A 71 20.28 -18.07 2.23
CA LYS A 71 20.73 -19.00 1.18
C LYS A 71 21.47 -20.17 1.83
N LEU A 72 21.03 -21.39 1.55
CA LEU A 72 21.59 -22.61 2.10
C LEU A 72 21.96 -23.56 0.96
N SER A 73 22.98 -24.40 1.19
CA SER A 73 23.28 -25.50 0.26
C SER A 73 22.14 -26.54 0.28
N PRO A 74 21.89 -27.27 -0.82
CA PRO A 74 20.89 -28.34 -0.84
C PRO A 74 21.12 -29.42 0.25
N ALA A 75 22.39 -29.75 0.49
CA ALA A 75 22.77 -30.71 1.53
C ALA A 75 22.38 -30.22 2.94
N THR A 76 22.59 -28.92 3.22
CA THR A 76 22.20 -28.31 4.49
C THR A 76 20.68 -28.33 4.68
N VAL A 77 19.92 -28.03 3.63
CA VAL A 77 18.44 -28.11 3.66
C VAL A 77 17.99 -29.54 4.00
N HIS A 78 18.56 -30.55 3.35
CA HIS A 78 18.22 -31.95 3.63
C HIS A 78 18.48 -32.33 5.09
N ARG A 79 19.66 -31.99 5.63
CA ARG A 79 20.00 -32.25 7.04
C ARG A 79 19.04 -31.55 8.01
N LEU A 80 18.74 -30.28 7.77
CA LEU A 80 17.79 -29.51 8.58
C LEU A 80 16.37 -30.11 8.53
N THR A 81 15.90 -30.54 7.37
CA THR A 81 14.58 -31.17 7.24
C THR A 81 14.50 -32.49 8.00
N SER A 82 15.53 -33.33 7.94
CA SER A 82 15.59 -34.57 8.72
C SER A 82 15.64 -34.29 10.22
N TYR A 83 16.46 -33.32 10.65
CA TYR A 83 16.52 -32.89 12.04
C TYR A 83 15.15 -32.39 12.55
N ALA A 84 14.48 -31.54 11.78
CA ALA A 84 13.16 -31.01 12.11
C ALA A 84 12.12 -32.15 12.27
N LYS A 85 12.13 -33.14 11.37
CA LYS A 85 11.25 -34.33 11.46
C LYS A 85 11.49 -35.13 12.74
N HIS A 86 12.76 -35.43 13.06
CA HIS A 86 13.09 -36.20 14.26
C HIS A 86 12.69 -35.47 15.55
N ARG A 87 12.79 -34.15 15.56
CA ARG A 87 12.47 -33.31 16.72
C ARG A 87 11.02 -32.81 16.75
N LYS A 88 10.21 -33.15 15.74
CA LYS A 88 8.83 -32.65 15.56
C LYS A 88 8.74 -31.11 15.58
N LEU A 89 9.76 -30.45 15.05
CA LEU A 89 9.83 -28.99 14.93
C LEU A 89 9.50 -28.56 13.50
N ASN A 90 9.10 -27.30 13.32
CA ASN A 90 9.08 -26.72 11.97
C ASN A 90 10.50 -26.37 11.50
N PHE A 91 10.66 -26.18 10.17
CA PHE A 91 11.98 -25.93 9.58
C PHE A 91 12.67 -24.68 10.16
N SER A 92 11.93 -23.60 10.37
CA SER A 92 12.47 -22.36 10.92
C SER A 92 12.93 -22.51 12.37
N GLU A 93 12.16 -23.22 13.20
CA GLU A 93 12.53 -23.54 14.59
C GLU A 93 13.78 -24.42 14.65
N ALA A 94 13.88 -25.42 13.76
CA ALA A 94 15.07 -26.24 13.66
C ALA A 94 16.32 -25.41 13.34
N LEU A 95 16.20 -24.45 12.42
CA LEU A 95 17.28 -23.54 12.06
C LEU A 95 17.66 -22.61 13.22
N GLU A 96 16.66 -22.00 13.89
CA GLU A 96 16.88 -21.16 15.07
C GLU A 96 17.56 -21.95 16.20
N HIS A 97 17.11 -23.18 16.47
CA HIS A 97 17.67 -24.04 17.52
C HIS A 97 19.15 -24.38 17.29
N ILE A 98 19.56 -24.68 16.05
CA ILE A 98 20.96 -24.96 15.73
C ILE A 98 21.82 -23.71 15.89
N VAL A 99 21.36 -22.56 15.40
CA VAL A 99 22.12 -21.30 15.50
C VAL A 99 22.29 -20.89 16.96
N THR A 100 21.23 -20.98 17.77
CA THR A 100 21.25 -20.56 19.18
C THR A 100 22.15 -21.45 20.02
N ASN A 101 22.12 -22.77 19.79
CA ASN A 101 23.00 -23.71 20.49
C ASN A 101 24.46 -23.59 20.04
N SER A 102 24.69 -23.24 18.77
CA SER A 102 26.05 -22.98 18.26
C SER A 102 26.65 -21.68 18.79
N SER A 103 25.83 -20.70 19.21
CA SER A 103 26.32 -19.44 19.80
C SER A 103 26.58 -19.52 21.31
N MET A 104 26.15 -20.61 21.96
CA MET A 104 26.36 -20.84 23.40
C MET A 104 27.49 -21.83 23.71
N ALA A 105 28.11 -22.41 22.67
CA ALA A 105 29.30 -23.26 22.76
C ALA A 105 30.54 -22.44 22.42
#